data_AF-A0A9E3CX91-F1
#
_entry.id   AF-A0A9E3CX91-F1
#
_cell.length_a   1.000
_cell.length_b   1.000
_cell.length_c   1.000
_cell.angle_alpha   90.00
_cell.angle_beta   90.00
_cell.angle_gamma   90.00
#
_symmetry.space_group_name_H-M   'P 1'
#
loop_
_entity.id
_entity.type
_entity.pdbx_description
1 polymer ?
#
loop_
_entity_poly.entity_id
_entity_poly.type
_entity_poly.pdbx_seq_one_letter_code
_entity_poly.pdbx_strand_id
1 'polypeptide(L)'
;MNEKYSPNEIEAAAHAHWNASDAYRVSEDASRPKFYACSMLPYPSGKLHMGHVRNYTINDMLTRQLRMKGYNVLMPMGWDAFGLPAENAAMKNKVPPAKWTYENIAYMKGQMQAMGLAIDWSREVATCTPAYYKWNQWLFLKMLEAGIAERRTQVVNWDPVDQTVLANEQVVDGRGWRSGAPVEKREIPGYYLNIVKYADELLAAVADPADKNYLAGWHERVRLMQENWIGKSEGV
;
A
#
# COMPACT_ATOMS: atom_id res chain seq x y z
N MET A 1 25.73 -15.23 -30.71
CA MET A 1 24.32 -15.45 -30.32
C MET A 1 24.15 -16.95 -30.22
N ASN A 2 23.70 -17.48 -29.07
CA ASN A 2 23.52 -18.92 -28.88
C ASN A 2 22.31 -19.39 -29.72
N GLU A 3 22.33 -20.60 -30.27
CA GLU A 3 21.24 -21.09 -31.13
C GLU A 3 19.94 -21.35 -30.36
N LYS A 4 20.03 -21.62 -29.05
CA LYS A 4 18.87 -21.83 -28.16
C LYS A 4 18.76 -20.71 -27.14
N TYR A 5 17.53 -20.25 -26.91
CA TYR A 5 17.23 -19.31 -25.84
C TYR A 5 17.44 -19.96 -24.46
N SER A 6 18.33 -19.40 -23.65
CA SER A 6 18.62 -19.83 -22.28
C SER A 6 18.24 -18.70 -21.31
N PRO A 7 17.02 -18.72 -20.73
CA PRO A 7 16.56 -17.65 -19.83
C PRO A 7 17.51 -17.43 -18.66
N ASN A 8 17.97 -18.51 -18.01
CA ASN A 8 18.84 -18.43 -16.83
C ASN A 8 20.13 -17.65 -17.10
N GLU A 9 20.77 -17.87 -18.24
CA GLU A 9 22.00 -17.17 -18.63
C GLU A 9 21.73 -15.70 -18.97
N ILE A 10 20.67 -15.44 -19.74
CA ILE A 10 20.35 -14.11 -20.25
C ILE A 10 19.85 -13.20 -19.12
N GLU A 11 18.95 -13.71 -18.27
CA GLU A 11 18.43 -12.98 -17.11
C GLU A 11 19.55 -12.67 -16.11
N ALA A 12 20.43 -13.64 -15.81
CA ALA A 12 21.56 -13.41 -14.92
C ALA A 12 22.49 -12.29 -15.44
N ALA A 13 22.81 -12.32 -16.74
CA ALA A 13 23.64 -11.29 -17.37
C ALA A 13 22.96 -9.92 -17.38
N ALA A 14 21.66 -9.86 -17.71
CA ALA A 14 20.89 -8.61 -17.72
C ALA A 14 20.77 -8.01 -16.31
N HIS A 15 20.44 -8.82 -15.30
CA HIS A 15 20.37 -8.38 -13.90
C HIS A 15 21.72 -7.87 -13.42
N ALA A 16 22.82 -8.56 -13.73
CA ALA A 16 24.17 -8.11 -13.39
C ALA A 16 24.49 -6.75 -14.03
N HIS A 17 24.13 -6.55 -15.31
CA HIS A 17 24.32 -5.28 -16.00
C HIS A 17 23.51 -4.14 -15.38
N TRP A 18 22.23 -4.35 -15.10
CA TRP A 18 21.37 -3.33 -14.49
C TRP A 18 21.80 -2.98 -13.06
N ASN A 19 22.21 -3.97 -12.27
CA ASN A 19 22.72 -3.73 -10.92
C ASN A 19 24.06 -2.98 -10.93
N ALA A 20 25.00 -3.35 -11.81
CA ALA A 20 26.31 -2.69 -11.89
C ALA A 20 26.23 -1.22 -12.33
N SER A 21 25.16 -0.85 -13.03
CA SER A 21 24.93 0.51 -13.51
C SER A 21 23.93 1.31 -12.68
N ASP A 22 23.45 0.75 -11.55
CA ASP A 22 22.34 1.32 -10.77
C ASP A 22 21.16 1.73 -11.69
N ALA A 23 20.85 0.90 -12.70
CA ALA A 23 20.04 1.30 -13.85
C ALA A 23 18.68 1.90 -13.44
N TYR A 24 18.09 1.46 -12.33
CA TYR A 24 16.78 1.90 -11.87
C TYR A 24 16.80 3.00 -10.80
N ARG A 25 17.98 3.37 -10.30
CA ARG A 25 18.12 4.48 -9.37
C ARG A 25 17.76 5.80 -10.04
N VAL A 26 16.96 6.61 -9.35
CA VAL A 26 16.58 7.94 -9.85
C VAL A 26 16.77 9.03 -8.81
N SER A 27 17.19 10.20 -9.27
CA SER A 27 17.24 11.45 -8.49
C SER A 27 16.25 12.46 -9.07
N GLU A 28 16.01 13.53 -8.32
CA GLU A 28 15.15 14.64 -8.73
C GLU A 28 15.84 15.48 -9.82
N ASP A 29 15.79 15.00 -11.06
CA ASP A 29 16.28 15.68 -12.25
C ASP A 29 15.16 16.50 -12.91
N ALA A 30 15.27 17.83 -12.81
CA ALA A 30 14.29 18.77 -13.37
C ALA A 30 14.38 18.95 -14.90
N SER A 31 15.43 18.43 -15.55
CA SER A 31 15.59 18.52 -17.01
C SER A 31 14.71 17.53 -17.78
N ARG A 32 14.13 16.55 -17.09
CA ARG A 32 13.32 15.49 -17.66
C ARG A 32 11.91 15.51 -17.08
N PRO A 33 10.87 15.18 -17.87
CA PRO A 33 9.53 15.06 -17.32
C PRO A 33 9.49 13.91 -16.29
N LYS A 34 9.07 14.22 -15.06
CA LYS A 34 8.98 13.22 -14.00
C LYS A 34 7.77 12.29 -14.21
N PHE A 35 7.88 11.06 -13.72
CA PHE A 35 6.74 10.17 -13.56
C PHE A 35 6.90 9.32 -12.28
N TYR A 36 5.81 9.08 -11.55
CA TYR A 36 5.83 8.23 -10.36
C TYR A 36 4.90 7.03 -10.59
N ALA A 37 5.50 5.87 -10.90
CA ALA A 37 4.81 4.60 -11.10
C ALA A 37 4.75 3.81 -9.78
N CYS A 38 3.69 4.01 -9.01
CA CYS A 38 3.53 3.38 -7.70
C CYS A 38 2.55 2.20 -7.76
N SER A 39 2.96 1.03 -7.26
CA SER A 39 2.06 -0.09 -6.96
C SER A 39 1.71 -0.08 -5.48
N MET A 40 0.54 -0.59 -5.11
CA MET A 40 0.25 -0.89 -3.70
C MET A 40 1.32 -1.82 -3.12
N LEU A 41 1.84 -1.46 -1.95
CA LEU A 41 2.91 -2.20 -1.28
C LEU A 41 2.41 -3.57 -0.80
N PRO A 42 3.23 -4.62 -0.84
CA PRO A 42 2.88 -5.93 -0.32
C PRO A 42 2.90 -5.96 1.22
N TYR A 43 2.00 -6.75 1.79
CA TYR A 43 2.18 -7.27 3.15
C TYR A 43 3.25 -8.38 3.12
N PRO A 44 4.26 -8.38 4.00
CA PRO A 44 5.29 -9.41 4.07
C PRO A 44 4.79 -10.65 4.82
N SER A 45 3.70 -11.24 4.34
CA SER A 45 3.00 -12.37 4.97
C SER A 45 3.55 -13.75 4.57
N GLY A 46 4.51 -13.80 3.64
CA GLY A 46 5.15 -15.04 3.19
C GLY A 46 5.87 -14.88 1.86
N LYS A 47 5.25 -15.33 0.77
CA LYS A 47 5.82 -15.37 -0.59
C LYS A 47 4.98 -14.56 -1.56
N LEU A 48 5.59 -14.12 -2.66
CA LEU A 48 4.82 -13.57 -3.79
C LEU A 48 3.87 -14.62 -4.37
N HIS A 49 2.58 -14.31 -4.48
CA HIS A 49 1.62 -15.01 -5.32
C HIS A 49 1.40 -14.32 -6.68
N MET A 50 0.70 -14.96 -7.61
CA MET A 50 0.48 -14.43 -8.98
C MET A 50 -0.22 -13.07 -9.05
N GLY A 51 -1.04 -12.72 -8.05
CA GLY A 51 -1.58 -11.36 -7.93
C GLY A 51 -0.49 -10.27 -7.82
N HIS A 52 0.59 -10.53 -7.06
CA HIS A 52 1.74 -9.63 -6.97
C HIS A 52 2.47 -9.53 -8.30
N VAL A 53 2.72 -10.69 -8.94
CA VAL A 53 3.38 -10.75 -10.25
C VAL A 53 2.63 -9.88 -11.25
N ARG A 54 1.31 -10.08 -11.37
CA ARG A 54 0.46 -9.26 -12.23
C ARG A 54 0.55 -7.77 -11.90
N ASN A 55 0.43 -7.40 -10.63
CA ASN A 55 0.40 -6.00 -10.20
C ASN A 55 1.72 -5.27 -10.50
N TYR A 56 2.85 -5.90 -10.19
CA TYR A 56 4.16 -5.26 -10.32
C TYR A 56 4.68 -5.27 -11.76
N THR A 57 4.38 -6.30 -12.55
CA THR A 57 4.75 -6.34 -13.98
C THR A 57 4.06 -5.26 -14.81
N ILE A 58 2.82 -4.88 -14.48
CA ILE A 58 2.12 -3.77 -15.16
C ILE A 58 2.90 -2.44 -15.00
N ASN A 59 3.32 -2.13 -13.76
CA ASN A 59 4.08 -0.92 -13.51
C ASN A 59 5.53 -1.00 -14.03
N ASP A 60 6.15 -2.19 -14.03
CA ASP A 60 7.46 -2.40 -14.66
C ASP A 60 7.42 -2.10 -16.16
N MET A 61 6.43 -2.64 -16.88
CA MET A 61 6.21 -2.36 -18.30
C MET A 61 6.05 -0.86 -18.57
N LEU A 62 5.18 -0.19 -17.80
CA LEU A 62 4.95 1.26 -17.92
C LEU A 62 6.24 2.05 -17.65
N THR A 63 6.97 1.67 -16.59
CA THR A 63 8.23 2.32 -16.20
C THR A 63 9.27 2.22 -17.30
N ARG A 64 9.48 1.03 -17.85
CA ARG A 64 10.43 0.79 -18.95
C ARG A 64 10.04 1.60 -20.18
N GLN A 65 8.77 1.57 -20.58
CA GLN A 65 8.28 2.31 -21.74
C GLN A 65 8.47 3.83 -21.58
N LEU A 66 8.11 4.40 -20.43
CA LEU A 66 8.26 5.84 -20.17
C LEU A 66 9.72 6.27 -20.11
N ARG A 67 10.60 5.45 -19.54
CA ARG A 67 12.05 5.71 -19.55
C ARG A 67 12.61 5.71 -20.98
N MET A 68 12.16 4.79 -21.84
CA MET A 68 12.51 4.80 -23.28
C MET A 68 12.00 6.05 -24.01
N LYS A 69 10.95 6.71 -23.48
CA LYS A 69 10.45 8.00 -23.97
C LYS A 69 11.12 9.22 -23.32
N GLY A 70 12.18 9.03 -22.54
CA GLY A 70 12.96 10.10 -21.92
C GLY A 70 12.47 10.57 -20.54
N TYR A 71 11.39 10.01 -20.00
CA TYR A 71 10.88 10.40 -18.67
C TYR A 71 11.84 9.99 -17.56
N ASN A 72 11.91 10.80 -16.50
CA ASN A 72 12.56 10.44 -15.23
C ASN A 72 11.54 9.71 -14.35
N VAL A 73 11.56 8.37 -14.38
CA VAL A 73 10.50 7.54 -13.79
C VAL A 73 10.97 6.92 -12.48
N LEU A 74 10.28 7.24 -11.39
CA LEU A 74 10.41 6.57 -10.10
C LEU A 74 9.41 5.41 -10.02
N MET A 75 9.91 4.18 -9.89
CA MET A 75 9.15 3.01 -9.46
C MET A 75 9.74 2.51 -8.14
N PRO A 76 9.22 2.91 -6.98
CA PRO A 76 9.73 2.47 -5.69
C PRO A 76 9.06 1.15 -5.27
N MET A 77 9.62 0.56 -4.22
CA MET A 77 8.98 -0.54 -3.50
C MET A 77 9.24 -0.39 -2.00
N GLY A 78 8.43 -1.05 -1.21
CA GLY A 78 8.54 -1.10 0.24
C GLY A 78 7.65 -2.20 0.79
N TRP A 79 7.46 -2.19 2.10
CA TRP A 79 6.80 -3.28 2.82
C TRP A 79 5.79 -2.72 3.81
N ASP A 80 4.52 -3.07 3.61
CA ASP A 80 3.48 -2.77 4.60
C ASP A 80 3.53 -3.82 5.72
N ALA A 81 4.36 -3.54 6.71
CA ALA A 81 4.99 -4.52 7.59
C ALA A 81 4.42 -4.56 9.02
N PHE A 82 3.35 -3.80 9.29
CA PHE A 82 2.62 -3.83 10.57
C PHE A 82 1.27 -4.53 10.44
N GLY A 83 0.66 -4.80 11.60
CA GLY A 83 -0.74 -5.20 11.71
C GLY A 83 -0.97 -6.70 11.62
N LEU A 84 -2.25 -7.04 11.70
CA LEU A 84 -2.72 -8.41 11.86
C LEU A 84 -2.17 -9.40 10.81
N PRO A 85 -1.94 -9.09 9.51
CA PRO A 85 -1.47 -10.11 8.57
C PRO A 85 -0.13 -10.71 8.99
N ALA A 86 0.82 -9.86 9.37
CA ALA A 86 2.16 -10.28 9.81
C ALA A 86 2.10 -10.94 11.19
N GLU A 87 1.31 -10.38 12.11
CA GLU A 87 1.15 -10.92 13.47
C GLU A 87 0.49 -12.30 13.47
N ASN A 88 -0.63 -12.48 12.76
CA ASN A 88 -1.32 -13.78 12.70
C ASN A 88 -0.45 -14.85 12.05
N ALA A 89 0.31 -14.49 11.01
CA ALA A 89 1.23 -15.41 10.35
C ALA A 89 2.39 -15.80 11.28
N ALA A 90 2.96 -14.85 12.03
CA ALA A 90 4.02 -15.11 12.99
C ALA A 90 3.53 -16.01 14.15
N MET A 91 2.34 -15.73 14.70
CA MET A 91 1.71 -16.55 15.74
C MET A 91 1.47 -17.98 15.27
N LYS A 92 0.90 -18.17 14.06
CA LYS A 92 0.66 -19.50 13.48
C LYS A 92 1.95 -20.31 13.32
N ASN A 93 3.07 -19.64 13.01
CA ASN A 93 4.37 -20.27 12.84
C ASN A 93 5.24 -20.27 14.12
N LYS A 94 4.69 -19.80 15.25
CA LYS A 94 5.36 -19.77 16.56
C LYS A 94 6.72 -19.05 16.55
N VAL A 95 6.79 -17.94 15.82
CA VAL A 95 8.00 -17.10 15.72
C VAL A 95 7.69 -15.65 16.11
N PRO A 96 8.68 -14.87 16.58
CA PRO A 96 8.47 -13.45 16.86
C PRO A 96 8.03 -12.69 15.59
N PRO A 97 7.01 -11.81 15.65
CA PRO A 97 6.51 -11.07 14.49
C PRO A 97 7.59 -10.30 13.74
N ALA A 98 8.50 -9.63 14.45
CA ALA A 98 9.60 -8.91 13.82
C ALA A 98 10.50 -9.85 12.99
N LYS A 99 10.89 -11.00 13.54
CA LYS A 99 11.73 -11.98 12.84
C LYS A 99 11.02 -12.50 11.58
N TRP A 100 9.76 -12.91 11.72
CA TRP A 100 8.94 -13.39 10.60
C TRP A 100 8.83 -12.35 9.48
N THR A 101 8.54 -11.10 9.85
CA THR A 101 8.40 -10.00 8.89
C THR A 101 9.70 -9.76 8.13
N TYR A 102 10.85 -9.65 8.80
CA TYR A 102 12.12 -9.39 8.12
C TYR A 102 12.59 -10.56 7.23
N GLU A 103 12.36 -11.81 7.67
CA GLU A 103 12.65 -12.99 6.84
C GLU A 103 11.79 -13.00 5.57
N ASN A 104 10.50 -12.69 5.68
CA ASN A 104 9.62 -12.60 4.51
C ASN A 104 9.95 -11.41 3.61
N ILE A 105 10.32 -10.25 4.16
CA ILE A 105 10.81 -9.11 3.38
C ILE A 105 12.02 -9.54 2.54
N ALA A 106 13.03 -10.14 3.17
CA ALA A 106 14.23 -10.59 2.47
C ALA A 106 13.90 -11.60 1.37
N TYR A 107 13.01 -12.57 1.66
CA TYR A 107 12.59 -13.57 0.70
C TYR A 107 11.82 -12.97 -0.49
N MET A 108 10.80 -12.16 -0.23
CA MET A 108 9.98 -11.51 -1.26
C MET A 108 10.81 -10.54 -2.10
N LYS A 109 11.74 -9.81 -1.48
CA LYS A 109 12.71 -8.96 -2.20
C LYS A 109 13.53 -9.78 -3.19
N GLY A 110 14.06 -10.92 -2.76
CA GLY A 110 14.78 -11.84 -3.64
C GLY A 110 13.92 -12.31 -4.82
N GLN A 111 12.64 -12.62 -4.59
CA GLN A 111 11.72 -12.97 -5.68
C GLN A 111 11.49 -11.81 -6.65
N MET A 112 11.29 -10.57 -6.16
CA MET A 112 11.13 -9.38 -7.00
C MET A 112 12.39 -9.05 -7.81
N GLN A 113 13.56 -9.22 -7.22
CA GLN A 113 14.84 -9.04 -7.90
C GLN A 113 15.05 -10.10 -8.98
N ALA A 114 14.71 -11.36 -8.71
CA ALA A 114 14.77 -12.42 -9.70
C ALA A 114 13.85 -12.16 -10.90
N MET A 115 12.69 -11.54 -10.67
CA MET A 115 11.78 -11.10 -11.74
C MET A 115 12.33 -9.95 -12.60
N GLY A 116 13.40 -9.27 -12.18
CA GLY A 116 13.98 -8.15 -12.93
C GLY A 116 13.13 -6.88 -12.94
N LEU A 117 12.33 -6.63 -11.91
CA LEU A 117 11.49 -5.43 -11.85
C LEU A 117 12.35 -4.15 -11.79
N ALA A 118 11.93 -3.11 -12.50
CA ALA A 118 12.59 -1.82 -12.63
C ALA A 118 12.48 -0.92 -11.37
N ILE A 119 12.66 -1.52 -10.20
CA ILE A 119 12.48 -0.89 -8.88
C ILE A 119 13.74 -0.11 -8.48
N ASP A 120 13.54 1.11 -8.00
CA ASP A 120 14.57 1.87 -7.29
C ASP A 120 14.67 1.39 -5.82
N TRP A 121 15.53 0.40 -5.59
CA TRP A 121 15.75 -0.16 -4.25
C TRP A 121 16.46 0.80 -3.29
N SER A 122 17.01 1.93 -3.76
CA SER A 122 17.60 2.94 -2.86
C SER A 122 16.54 3.68 -2.03
N ARG A 123 15.26 3.56 -2.41
CA ARG A 123 14.10 4.17 -1.74
C ARG A 123 13.25 3.15 -1.00
N GLU A 124 13.79 1.96 -0.73
CA GLU A 124 13.11 0.91 0.01
C GLU A 124 12.75 1.36 1.44
N VAL A 125 11.50 1.12 1.84
CA VAL A 125 11.01 1.38 3.20
C VAL A 125 10.26 0.18 3.74
N ALA A 126 10.30 -0.01 5.05
CA ALA A 126 9.42 -0.95 5.76
C ALA A 126 8.68 -0.19 6.86
N THR A 127 7.35 -0.28 6.86
CA THR A 127 6.49 0.54 7.75
C THR A 127 6.71 0.22 9.23
N CYS A 128 7.25 -0.97 9.54
CA CYS A 128 7.57 -1.41 10.90
C CYS A 128 8.89 -0.85 11.46
N THR A 129 9.66 -0.09 10.66
CA THR A 129 10.96 0.46 11.11
C THR A 129 10.80 1.78 11.84
N PRO A 130 11.60 2.05 12.90
CA PRO A 130 11.55 3.33 13.63
C PRO A 130 11.82 4.55 12.75
N ALA A 131 12.68 4.40 11.74
CA ALA A 131 12.97 5.46 10.78
C ALA A 131 11.72 5.89 9.97
N TYR A 132 10.77 4.98 9.76
CA TYR A 132 9.50 5.24 9.10
C TYR A 132 8.43 5.70 10.09
N TYR A 133 8.06 4.87 11.07
CA TYR A 133 6.86 5.12 11.88
C TYR A 133 6.99 6.33 12.83
N LYS A 134 8.20 6.85 13.09
CA LYS A 134 8.38 8.10 13.83
C LYS A 134 7.63 9.26 13.18
N TRP A 135 7.53 9.26 11.84
CA TRP A 135 6.79 10.28 11.09
C TRP A 135 5.28 10.07 11.20
N ASN A 136 4.82 8.83 11.28
CA ASN A 136 3.42 8.51 11.58
C ASN A 136 3.03 8.98 12.98
N GLN A 137 3.87 8.72 13.99
CA GLN A 137 3.67 9.22 15.35
C GLN A 137 3.63 10.75 15.38
N TRP A 138 4.59 11.40 14.72
CA TRP A 138 4.63 12.86 14.62
C TRP A 138 3.39 13.43 13.92
N LEU A 139 2.98 12.87 12.77
CA LEU A 139 1.80 13.32 12.02
C LEU A 139 0.52 13.13 12.83
N PHE A 140 0.40 12.02 13.56
CA PHE A 140 -0.72 11.79 14.46
C PHE A 140 -0.82 12.87 15.54
N LEU A 141 0.30 13.22 16.18
CA LEU A 141 0.33 14.30 17.17
C LEU A 141 -0.05 15.65 16.54
N LYS A 142 0.38 15.93 15.30
CA LYS A 142 -0.06 17.14 14.57
C LYS A 142 -1.53 17.14 14.25
N MET A 143 -2.11 16.00 13.86
CA MET A 143 -3.54 15.87 13.66
C MET A 143 -4.32 16.02 14.97
N LEU A 144 -3.77 15.57 16.10
CA LEU A 144 -4.35 15.75 17.43
C LEU A 144 -4.34 17.23 17.86
N GLU A 145 -3.21 17.91 17.70
CA GLU A 145 -3.08 19.36 17.95
C GLU A 145 -4.07 20.17 17.10
N ALA A 146 -4.28 19.77 15.85
CA ALA A 146 -5.20 20.44 14.91
C ALA A 146 -6.69 20.04 15.10
N GLY A 147 -7.01 19.12 16.00
CA GLY A 147 -8.38 18.62 16.20
C GLY A 147 -8.94 17.80 15.02
N ILE A 148 -8.04 17.24 14.19
CA ILE A 148 -8.36 16.24 13.16
C ILE A 148 -8.43 14.85 13.79
N ALA A 149 -7.47 14.53 14.67
CA ALA A 149 -7.54 13.35 15.52
C ALA A 149 -8.16 13.75 16.87
N GLU A 150 -9.05 12.92 17.40
CA GLU A 150 -9.70 13.16 18.69
C GLU A 150 -9.83 11.87 19.49
N ARG A 151 -9.83 11.99 20.83
CA ARG A 151 -10.15 10.88 21.71
C ARG A 151 -11.63 10.94 22.06
N ARG A 152 -12.36 9.87 21.76
CA ARG A 152 -13.77 9.71 22.15
C ARG A 152 -14.09 8.26 22.45
N THR A 153 -15.16 8.02 23.19
CA THR A 153 -15.74 6.69 23.35
C THR A 153 -16.75 6.48 22.25
N GLN A 154 -16.63 5.37 21.52
CA GLN A 154 -17.64 4.98 20.53
C GLN A 154 -18.02 3.53 20.69
N VAL A 155 -19.24 3.23 20.25
CA VAL A 155 -19.64 1.86 19.95
C VAL A 155 -18.91 1.44 18.68
N VAL A 156 -17.99 0.49 18.81
CA VAL A 156 -17.16 -0.02 17.72
C VAL A 156 -17.59 -1.42 17.31
N ASN A 157 -17.18 -1.80 16.09
CA ASN A 157 -17.20 -3.17 15.62
C ASN A 157 -16.05 -3.94 16.30
N TRP A 158 -16.36 -4.99 17.03
CA TRP A 158 -15.39 -5.84 17.70
C TRP A 158 -15.37 -7.23 17.06
N ASP A 159 -14.19 -7.69 16.65
CA ASP A 159 -13.98 -9.07 16.20
C ASP A 159 -13.60 -9.95 17.40
N PRO A 160 -14.44 -10.92 17.81
CA PRO A 160 -14.15 -11.75 18.98
C PRO A 160 -13.04 -12.77 18.74
N VAL A 161 -12.71 -13.08 17.48
CA VAL A 161 -11.65 -14.03 17.10
C VAL A 161 -10.31 -13.32 17.02
N ASP A 162 -10.24 -12.21 16.27
CA ASP A 162 -9.02 -11.41 16.14
C ASP A 162 -8.77 -10.54 17.39
N GLN A 163 -9.74 -10.45 18.32
CA GLN A 163 -9.70 -9.67 19.57
C GLN A 163 -9.26 -8.21 19.34
N THR A 164 -9.86 -7.57 18.34
CA THR A 164 -9.53 -6.22 17.93
C THR A 164 -10.74 -5.45 17.47
N VAL A 165 -10.62 -4.13 17.48
CA VAL A 165 -11.57 -3.22 16.85
C VAL A 165 -11.40 -3.29 15.33
N LEU A 166 -12.52 -3.32 14.61
CA LEU A 166 -12.59 -3.20 13.15
C LEU A 166 -13.17 -1.84 12.76
N ALA A 167 -12.61 -1.22 11.73
CA ALA A 167 -13.26 -0.10 11.06
C ALA A 167 -14.53 -0.57 10.33
N ASN A 168 -15.43 0.34 9.94
CA ASN A 168 -16.64 -0.04 9.21
C ASN A 168 -16.29 -0.73 7.88
N GLU A 169 -15.23 -0.26 7.23
CA GLU A 169 -14.64 -0.79 5.98
C GLU A 169 -14.13 -2.23 6.12
N GLN A 170 -13.89 -2.68 7.36
CA GLN A 170 -13.38 -4.01 7.68
C GLN A 170 -14.47 -5.00 8.09
N VAL A 171 -15.74 -4.58 8.03
CA VAL A 171 -16.91 -5.44 8.27
C VAL A 171 -17.63 -5.70 6.96
N VAL A 172 -17.69 -6.97 6.55
CA VAL A 172 -18.35 -7.41 5.31
C VAL A 172 -19.53 -8.30 5.71
N ASP A 173 -20.75 -7.91 5.33
CA ASP A 173 -21.99 -8.63 5.66
C ASP A 173 -22.14 -8.94 7.17
N GLY A 174 -21.77 -7.98 8.02
CA GLY A 174 -21.82 -8.11 9.48
C GLY A 174 -20.72 -8.98 10.10
N ARG A 175 -19.72 -9.39 9.32
CA ARG A 175 -18.63 -10.26 9.74
C ARG A 175 -17.26 -9.59 9.56
N GLY A 176 -16.30 -9.97 10.38
CA GLY A 176 -14.92 -9.49 10.22
C GLY A 176 -14.35 -9.95 8.88
N TRP A 177 -13.76 -9.03 8.10
CA TRP A 177 -13.28 -9.29 6.73
C TRP A 177 -12.27 -10.44 6.63
N ARG A 178 -11.61 -10.79 7.74
CA ARG A 178 -10.61 -11.86 7.80
C ARG A 178 -11.09 -13.09 8.55
N SER A 179 -11.56 -12.91 9.78
CA SER A 179 -11.99 -14.02 10.64
C SER A 179 -13.26 -14.68 10.11
N GLY A 180 -14.10 -13.93 9.38
CA GLY A 180 -15.47 -14.32 9.04
C GLY A 180 -16.40 -14.42 10.26
N ALA A 181 -15.95 -14.04 11.45
CA ALA A 181 -16.73 -14.12 12.68
C ALA A 181 -17.81 -13.02 12.72
N PRO A 182 -19.00 -13.29 13.28
CA PRO A 182 -19.98 -12.24 13.54
C PRO A 182 -19.39 -11.14 14.43
N VAL A 183 -19.55 -9.89 14.01
CA VAL A 183 -19.03 -8.73 14.73
C VAL A 183 -19.92 -8.39 15.91
N GLU A 184 -19.31 -8.11 17.06
CA GLU A 184 -19.98 -7.60 18.27
C GLU A 184 -19.93 -6.06 18.31
N LYS A 185 -20.88 -5.44 19.01
CA LYS A 185 -20.82 -4.01 19.34
C LYS A 185 -20.29 -3.82 20.76
N ARG A 186 -19.22 -3.02 20.91
CA ARG A 186 -18.63 -2.70 22.23
C ARG A 186 -18.34 -1.22 22.35
N GLU A 187 -18.49 -0.66 23.55
CA GLU A 187 -18.04 0.70 23.82
C GLU A 187 -16.56 0.69 24.21
N ILE A 188 -15.73 1.36 23.41
CA ILE A 188 -14.29 1.40 23.63
C ILE A 188 -13.80 2.85 23.49
N PRO A 189 -13.07 3.39 24.49
CA PRO A 189 -12.38 4.67 24.33
C PRO A 189 -11.19 4.51 23.38
N GLY A 190 -11.14 5.33 22.34
CA GLY A 190 -10.12 5.24 21.30
C GLY A 190 -9.79 6.59 20.67
N TYR A 191 -8.79 6.58 19.78
CA TYR A 191 -8.47 7.70 18.92
C TYR A 191 -9.13 7.52 17.55
N TYR A 192 -9.72 8.59 17.04
CA TYR A 192 -10.41 8.60 15.76
C TYR A 192 -9.95 9.79 14.93
N LEU A 193 -9.84 9.60 13.62
CA LEU A 193 -9.71 10.70 12.67
C LEU A 193 -11.11 11.17 12.31
N ASN A 194 -11.39 12.45 12.51
CA ASN A 194 -12.67 13.07 12.17
C ASN A 194 -12.76 13.32 10.66
N ILE A 195 -12.73 12.24 9.88
CA ILE A 195 -12.78 12.24 8.42
C ILE A 195 -14.07 12.87 7.88
N VAL A 196 -15.14 12.85 8.69
CA VAL A 196 -16.43 13.48 8.34
C VAL A 196 -16.29 14.97 8.11
N LYS A 197 -15.36 15.67 8.78
CA LYS A 197 -15.04 17.09 8.49
C LYS A 197 -14.59 17.33 7.04
N TYR A 198 -14.13 16.28 6.37
CA TYR A 198 -13.63 16.32 4.99
C TYR A 198 -14.57 15.59 4.00
N ALA A 199 -15.75 15.14 4.44
CA ALA A 199 -16.64 14.35 3.60
C ALA A 199 -17.09 15.09 2.34
N ASP A 200 -17.42 16.37 2.44
CA ASP A 200 -17.82 17.19 1.28
C ASP A 200 -16.69 17.37 0.27
N GLU A 201 -15.45 17.59 0.74
CA GLU A 201 -14.27 17.70 -0.11
C GLU A 201 -13.96 16.37 -0.82
N LEU A 202 -14.00 15.26 -0.07
CA LEU A 202 -13.79 13.91 -0.62
C LEU A 202 -14.87 13.54 -1.63
N LEU A 203 -16.12 13.91 -1.37
CA LEU A 203 -17.26 13.65 -2.26
C LEU A 203 -17.12 14.45 -3.56
N ALA A 204 -16.84 15.75 -3.47
CA ALA A 204 -16.65 16.60 -4.65
C ALA A 204 -15.54 16.05 -5.56
N ALA A 205 -14.41 15.60 -4.98
CA ALA A 205 -13.30 15.03 -5.75
C ALA A 205 -13.66 13.76 -6.54
N VAL A 206 -14.68 12.99 -6.13
CA VAL A 206 -15.11 11.77 -6.84
C VAL A 206 -16.37 11.95 -7.67
N ALA A 207 -17.24 12.89 -7.33
CA ALA A 207 -18.58 13.02 -7.89
C ALA A 207 -18.82 14.29 -8.73
N ASP A 208 -18.02 15.36 -8.56
CA ASP A 208 -18.22 16.63 -9.26
C ASP A 208 -17.14 16.89 -10.32
N PRO A 209 -17.45 16.74 -11.63
CA PRO A 209 -16.53 17.05 -12.71
C PRO A 209 -16.05 18.51 -12.78
N ALA A 210 -16.75 19.44 -12.12
CA ALA A 210 -16.35 20.84 -12.05
C ALA A 210 -15.38 21.13 -10.89
N ASP A 211 -15.21 20.22 -9.93
CA ASP A 211 -14.27 20.39 -8.84
C ASP A 211 -12.82 20.38 -9.38
N LYS A 212 -11.99 21.31 -8.89
CA LYS A 212 -10.60 21.46 -9.33
C LYS A 212 -9.73 20.24 -9.03
N ASN A 213 -10.11 19.42 -8.05
CA ASN A 213 -9.44 18.21 -7.62
C ASN A 213 -10.17 16.95 -8.13
N TYR A 214 -11.12 17.09 -9.06
CA TYR A 214 -11.87 15.97 -9.60
C TYR A 214 -10.94 14.89 -10.16
N LEU A 215 -11.15 13.66 -9.69
CA LEU A 215 -10.32 12.50 -10.02
C LEU A 215 -10.68 11.92 -11.39
N ALA A 216 -10.59 12.72 -12.45
CA ALA A 216 -10.90 12.32 -13.82
C ALA A 216 -10.07 11.12 -14.33
N GLY A 217 -8.87 10.90 -13.76
CA GLY A 217 -8.01 9.76 -14.08
C GLY A 217 -8.41 8.45 -13.40
N TRP A 218 -9.39 8.45 -12.50
CA TRP A 218 -9.87 7.25 -11.81
C TRP A 218 -10.95 6.54 -12.62
N HIS A 219 -10.95 5.21 -12.55
CA HIS A 219 -12.00 4.41 -13.16
C HIS A 219 -13.36 4.75 -12.53
N GLU A 220 -14.39 4.95 -13.37
CA GLU A 220 -15.73 5.38 -12.94
C GLU A 220 -16.29 4.55 -11.78
N ARG A 221 -16.25 3.22 -11.91
CA ARG A 221 -16.66 2.30 -10.83
C ARG A 221 -15.98 2.57 -9.48
N VAL A 222 -14.71 2.97 -9.45
CA VAL A 222 -14.01 3.28 -8.19
C VAL A 222 -14.56 4.55 -7.58
N ARG A 223 -14.77 5.59 -8.39
CA ARG A 223 -15.39 6.84 -7.92
C ARG A 223 -16.80 6.62 -7.40
N LEU A 224 -17.62 5.87 -8.13
CA LEU A 224 -18.98 5.54 -7.72
C LEU A 224 -19.00 4.73 -6.41
N MET A 225 -18.06 3.79 -6.22
CA MET A 225 -17.93 3.08 -4.94
C MET A 225 -17.60 4.03 -3.78
N GLN A 226 -16.75 5.03 -4.00
CA GLN A 226 -16.40 6.03 -2.99
C GLN A 226 -17.57 6.98 -2.70
N GLU A 227 -18.26 7.46 -3.73
CA GLU A 227 -19.47 8.29 -3.60
C GLU A 227 -20.54 7.59 -2.76
N ASN A 228 -20.83 6.32 -3.09
CA ASN A 228 -21.78 5.51 -2.33
C ASN A 228 -21.30 5.22 -0.90
N TRP A 229 -19.99 5.06 -0.69
CA TRP A 229 -19.41 4.85 0.64
C TRP A 229 -19.54 6.10 1.52
N ILE A 230 -19.31 7.29 0.96
CA ILE A 230 -19.48 8.57 1.67
C ILE A 230 -20.96 8.80 1.98
N GLY A 231 -21.86 8.45 1.04
CA GLY A 231 -23.28 8.29 1.29
C GLY A 231 -23.98 9.56 1.80
N LYS A 232 -23.58 10.74 1.30
CA LYS A 232 -24.21 12.01 1.66
C LYS A 232 -25.70 11.96 1.33
N SER A 233 -26.53 12.25 2.32
CA SER A 233 -27.99 12.35 2.16
C SER A 233 -28.48 13.63 2.82
N GLU A 234 -29.50 14.24 2.24
CA GLU A 234 -30.16 15.43 2.77
C GLU A 234 -31.56 15.01 3.25
N GLY A 235 -31.88 15.31 4.51
CA GLY A 235 -33.18 15.07 5.12
C GLY A 235 -33.81 16.37 5.61
N VAL A 236 -35.11 16.31 5.94
CA VAL A 236 -35.90 17.41 6.52
C VAL A 236 -36.26 17.09 7.96
#